data_AF-A0A7V1HWJ8-F1
#
_entry.id   AF-A0A7V1HWJ8-F1
#
_cell.length_a   1.000
_cell.length_b   1.000
_cell.length_c   1.000
_cell.angle_alpha   90.00
_cell.angle_beta   90.00
_cell.angle_gamma   90.00
#
_symmetry.space_group_name_H-M   'P 1'
#
loop_
_entity.id
_entity.type
_entity.pdbx_description
1 polymer ?
#
loop_
_entity_poly.entity_id
_entity_poly.type
_entity_poly.pdbx_seq_one_letter_code
_entity_poly.pdbx_strand_id
1 'polypeptide(L)'
;MPELPEVNTFQQIFNEAALHQKIQRVDVYDAKIIKNVSGEEFSSLLCKQTFKSSYRQGKYLFGILASGHSVMMHFGMTGDFKYYNDPDERAKHERFVFVFENGFHLGFDCPRKFAKILYLEDYKAYLKKINLGEDALRIKVETFLNQMNGKTGTIKAFLLKQSNLAGVGNLYADEICFRTKIHPASKIPKLKIAKRKAIFHAMKKILQYGVDRNATYGNYPDDWLWHFRNEGEKGPKGKGIIGRATIAGRTSYFVEGVQKLWL
;
A
#
# COMPACT_ATOMS: atom_id res chain seq x y z
N MET A 1 6.67 2.17 4.53
CA MET A 1 5.71 1.10 4.23
C MET A 1 5.07 1.48 2.93
N PRO A 2 5.24 0.70 1.85
CA PRO A 2 4.49 0.90 0.62
C PRO A 2 3.00 1.05 0.92
N GLU A 3 2.38 2.09 0.38
CA GLU A 3 0.95 2.32 0.47
C GLU A 3 0.32 1.88 -0.86
N LEU A 4 -0.92 2.26 -1.13
CA LEU A 4 -1.63 1.79 -2.31
C LEU A 4 -0.88 2.09 -3.63
N PRO A 5 -0.40 3.32 -3.90
CA PRO A 5 0.25 3.64 -5.17
C PRO A 5 1.53 2.84 -5.42
N GLU A 6 2.34 2.62 -4.39
CA GLU A 6 3.55 1.80 -4.50
C GLU A 6 3.18 0.35 -4.82
N VAL A 7 2.19 -0.23 -4.13
CA VAL A 7 1.76 -1.62 -4.41
C VAL A 7 1.10 -1.75 -5.78
N ASN A 8 0.49 -0.69 -6.31
CA ASN A 8 0.02 -0.66 -7.70
C ASN A 8 1.20 -0.76 -8.68
N THR A 9 2.29 -0.06 -8.40
CA THR A 9 3.52 -0.14 -9.20
C THR A 9 4.11 -1.55 -9.16
N PHE A 10 4.17 -2.16 -7.96
CA PHE A 10 4.60 -3.55 -7.83
C PHE A 10 3.68 -4.53 -8.58
N GLN A 11 2.38 -4.24 -8.65
CA GLN A 11 1.45 -5.04 -9.45
C GLN A 11 1.78 -4.96 -10.95
N GLN A 12 2.15 -3.77 -11.46
CA GLN A 12 2.55 -3.60 -12.86
C GLN A 12 3.84 -4.37 -13.16
N ILE A 13 4.87 -4.22 -12.31
CA ILE A 13 6.12 -4.98 -12.43
C ILE A 13 5.84 -6.49 -12.40
N PHE A 14 5.00 -6.95 -11.47
CA PHE A 14 4.60 -8.36 -11.39
C PHE A 14 3.86 -8.81 -12.65
N ASN A 15 3.00 -7.96 -13.21
CA ASN A 15 2.25 -8.27 -14.42
C ASN A 15 3.16 -8.47 -15.63
N GLU A 16 4.13 -7.58 -15.79
CA GLU A 16 5.10 -7.62 -16.88
C GLU A 16 6.09 -8.79 -16.73
N ALA A 17 6.56 -9.04 -15.51
CA ALA A 17 7.61 -10.02 -15.24
C ALA A 17 7.10 -11.47 -15.10
N ALA A 18 5.95 -11.69 -14.47
CA ALA A 18 5.56 -13.00 -13.96
C ALA A 18 4.30 -13.60 -14.60
N LEU A 19 3.41 -12.79 -15.18
CA LEU A 19 2.18 -13.35 -15.75
C LEU A 19 2.48 -14.17 -17.00
N HIS A 20 1.78 -15.30 -17.09
CA HIS A 20 1.90 -16.28 -18.17
C HIS A 20 3.30 -16.90 -18.33
N GLN A 21 4.22 -16.61 -17.40
CA GLN A 21 5.52 -17.26 -17.31
C GLN A 21 5.41 -18.52 -16.45
N LYS A 22 5.93 -19.63 -16.96
CA LYS A 22 6.00 -20.87 -16.20
C LYS A 22 7.16 -20.82 -15.23
N ILE A 23 6.85 -21.04 -13.95
CA ILE A 23 7.83 -21.08 -12.88
C ILE A 23 8.59 -22.40 -13.02
N GLN A 24 9.86 -22.35 -13.40
CA GLN A 24 10.72 -23.53 -13.43
C GLN A 24 10.93 -24.05 -12.01
N ARG A 25 11.27 -23.14 -11.08
CA ARG A 25 11.44 -23.41 -9.65
C ARG A 25 11.34 -22.11 -8.85
N VAL A 26 11.27 -22.23 -7.53
CA VAL A 26 11.40 -21.11 -6.61
C VAL A 26 12.55 -21.41 -5.66
N ASP A 27 13.52 -20.51 -5.62
CA ASP A 27 14.66 -20.63 -4.70
C ASP A 27 14.37 -19.75 -3.47
N VAL A 28 14.32 -20.35 -2.29
CA VAL A 28 14.04 -19.66 -1.01
C VAL A 28 15.33 -19.56 -0.20
N TYR A 29 15.82 -18.34 -0.01
CA TYR A 29 17.05 -18.06 0.73
C TYR A 29 16.79 -17.74 2.21
N ASP A 30 15.64 -17.15 2.51
CA ASP A 30 15.21 -16.86 3.88
C ASP A 30 13.68 -16.90 3.98
N ALA A 31 13.18 -17.99 4.56
CA ALA A 31 11.75 -18.24 4.71
C ALA A 31 11.08 -17.36 5.79
N LYS A 32 11.80 -16.50 6.54
CA LYS A 32 11.21 -15.72 7.65
C LYS A 32 10.03 -14.84 7.23
N ILE A 33 9.92 -14.43 5.97
CA ILE A 33 8.80 -13.62 5.49
C ILE A 33 7.61 -14.46 5.00
N ILE A 34 7.79 -15.76 4.77
CA ILE A 34 6.75 -16.73 4.44
C ILE A 34 6.10 -17.18 5.76
N LYS A 35 4.78 -17.02 5.90
CA LYS A 35 4.14 -17.08 7.23
C LYS A 35 3.19 -18.25 7.47
N ASN A 36 2.90 -19.09 6.47
CA ASN A 36 1.90 -20.14 6.63
C ASN A 36 2.26 -21.51 6.04
N VAL A 37 3.43 -21.63 5.42
CA VAL A 37 4.00 -22.88 4.90
C VAL A 37 5.52 -22.82 5.11
N SER A 38 6.22 -23.95 5.04
CA SER A 38 7.70 -23.95 5.06
C SER A 38 8.26 -23.34 3.77
N GLY A 39 9.57 -23.03 3.76
CA GLY A 39 10.24 -22.57 2.54
C GLY A 39 10.26 -23.66 1.46
N GLU A 40 10.54 -24.91 1.85
CA GLU A 40 10.55 -26.07 0.96
C GLU A 40 9.14 -26.35 0.40
N GLU A 41 8.12 -26.28 1.26
CA GLU A 41 6.73 -26.44 0.85
C GLU A 41 6.30 -25.33 -0.11
N PHE A 42 6.65 -24.07 0.18
CA PHE A 42 6.38 -22.94 -0.72
C PHE A 42 7.01 -23.16 -2.10
N SER A 43 8.27 -23.59 -2.15
CA SER A 43 8.95 -23.90 -3.41
C SER A 43 8.29 -25.05 -4.17
N SER A 44 7.93 -26.13 -3.48
CA SER A 44 7.27 -27.29 -4.07
C SER A 44 5.90 -26.94 -4.67
N LEU A 45 5.09 -26.19 -3.93
CA LEU A 45 3.74 -25.77 -4.34
C LEU A 45 3.74 -24.87 -5.59
N LEU A 46 4.81 -24.11 -5.79
CA LEU A 46 4.93 -23.15 -6.90
C LEU A 46 5.73 -23.67 -8.09
N CYS A 47 6.49 -24.74 -7.91
CA CYS A 47 7.24 -25.38 -8.98
C CYS A 47 6.30 -25.78 -10.13
N LYS A 48 6.69 -25.44 -11.37
CA LYS A 48 5.95 -25.69 -12.62
C LYS A 48 4.58 -25.02 -12.73
N GLN A 49 4.19 -24.18 -11.76
CA GLN A 49 2.96 -23.40 -11.84
C GLN A 49 3.12 -22.19 -12.77
N THR A 50 2.01 -21.50 -13.04
CA THR A 50 1.98 -20.27 -13.85
C THR A 50 1.02 -19.28 -13.23
N PHE A 51 1.41 -18.02 -13.12
CA PHE A 51 0.50 -16.96 -12.72
C PHE A 51 -0.40 -16.58 -13.91
N LYS A 52 -1.71 -16.70 -13.74
CA LYS A 52 -2.71 -16.37 -14.76
C LYS A 52 -3.16 -14.91 -14.71
N SER A 53 -3.21 -14.33 -13.51
CA SER A 53 -3.64 -12.95 -13.30
C SER A 53 -3.10 -12.42 -11.98
N SER A 54 -3.23 -11.12 -11.76
CA SER A 54 -2.97 -10.52 -10.46
C SER A 54 -4.17 -9.70 -9.97
N TYR A 55 -4.26 -9.55 -8.66
CA TYR A 55 -5.25 -8.69 -8.02
C TYR A 55 -4.59 -7.88 -6.91
N ARG A 56 -4.95 -6.61 -6.80
CA ARG A 56 -4.51 -5.74 -5.71
C ARG A 56 -5.71 -5.22 -4.94
N GLN A 57 -5.66 -5.30 -3.61
CA GLN A 57 -6.59 -4.62 -2.72
C GLN A 57 -5.84 -3.93 -1.58
N GLY A 58 -5.95 -2.61 -1.54
CA GLY A 58 -5.13 -1.76 -0.70
C GLY A 58 -3.64 -2.04 -0.90
N LYS A 59 -3.00 -2.52 0.16
CA LYS A 59 -1.54 -2.78 0.23
C LYS A 59 -1.17 -4.26 0.06
N TYR A 60 -2.12 -5.06 -0.44
CA TYR A 60 -1.96 -6.48 -0.67
C TYR A 60 -1.97 -6.74 -2.18
N LEU A 61 -0.96 -7.43 -2.66
CA LEU A 61 -0.90 -7.96 -4.02
C LEU A 61 -1.12 -9.48 -3.98
N PHE A 62 -1.88 -10.00 -4.92
CA PHE A 62 -2.16 -11.42 -5.08
C PHE A 62 -1.76 -11.83 -6.48
N GLY A 63 -0.77 -12.71 -6.61
CA GLY A 63 -0.49 -13.42 -7.86
C GLY A 63 -1.35 -14.68 -7.91
N ILE A 64 -2.29 -14.76 -8.84
CA ILE A 64 -3.27 -15.85 -8.95
C ILE A 64 -2.73 -16.88 -9.93
N LEU A 65 -2.56 -18.11 -9.47
CA LEU A 65 -2.06 -19.25 -10.24
C LEU A 65 -3.16 -19.82 -11.15
N ALA A 66 -2.75 -20.52 -12.21
CA ALA A 66 -3.66 -21.23 -13.11
C ALA A 66 -4.53 -22.28 -12.38
N SER A 67 -4.02 -22.84 -11.26
CA SER A 67 -4.76 -23.76 -10.37
C SER A 67 -5.91 -23.10 -9.59
N GLY A 68 -5.96 -21.77 -9.53
CA GLY A 68 -6.90 -21.01 -8.71
C GLY A 68 -6.34 -20.56 -7.35
N HIS A 69 -5.24 -21.17 -6.89
CA HIS A 69 -4.51 -20.75 -5.70
C HIS A 69 -3.79 -19.42 -5.94
N SER A 70 -3.20 -18.83 -4.91
CA SER A 70 -2.56 -17.52 -5.01
C SER A 70 -1.38 -17.34 -4.06
N VAL A 71 -0.43 -16.50 -4.47
CA VAL A 71 0.61 -15.97 -3.60
C VAL A 71 0.20 -14.56 -3.18
N MET A 72 -0.09 -14.37 -1.89
CA MET A 72 -0.31 -13.04 -1.31
C MET A 72 1.02 -12.44 -0.90
N MET A 73 1.26 -11.21 -1.34
CA MET A 73 2.46 -10.44 -1.09
C MET A 73 2.06 -9.12 -0.43
N HIS A 74 2.49 -8.95 0.81
CA HIS A 74 2.42 -7.68 1.53
C HIS A 74 3.84 -7.21 1.83
N PHE A 75 4.24 -6.11 1.20
CA PHE A 75 5.65 -5.69 1.07
C PHE A 75 6.28 -5.15 2.36
N GLY A 76 5.50 -4.97 3.43
CA GLY A 76 6.05 -4.51 4.71
C GLY A 76 6.58 -3.09 4.59
N MET A 77 7.84 -2.82 4.96
CA MET A 77 8.41 -1.48 4.87
C MET A 77 9.39 -1.26 3.72
N THR A 78 10.08 -2.31 3.30
CA THR A 78 11.20 -2.27 2.34
C THR A 78 11.17 -3.52 1.45
N GLY A 79 10.01 -4.15 1.30
CA GLY A 79 9.84 -5.20 0.31
C GLY A 79 9.79 -4.57 -1.06
N ASP A 80 10.46 -5.18 -2.03
CA ASP A 80 10.48 -4.74 -3.41
C ASP A 80 10.67 -5.95 -4.35
N PHE A 81 10.39 -5.75 -5.63
CA PHE A 81 10.71 -6.70 -6.67
C PHE A 81 11.99 -6.30 -7.39
N LYS A 82 12.76 -7.31 -7.81
CA LYS A 82 13.82 -7.14 -8.79
C LYS A 82 13.62 -8.13 -9.93
N TYR A 83 13.46 -7.62 -11.14
CA TYR A 83 13.42 -8.42 -12.35
C TYR A 83 14.78 -8.40 -13.01
N TYR A 84 15.36 -9.56 -13.31
CA TYR A 84 16.71 -9.69 -13.84
C TYR A 84 16.88 -11.01 -14.60
N ASN A 85 17.88 -11.11 -15.47
CA ASN A 85 18.28 -12.36 -16.13
C ASN A 85 19.63 -12.86 -15.61
N ASP A 86 20.58 -11.96 -15.40
CA ASP A 86 21.91 -12.27 -14.91
C ASP A 86 21.89 -12.49 -13.39
N PRO A 87 22.25 -13.69 -12.89
CA PRO A 87 22.34 -13.97 -11.46
C PRO A 87 23.22 -12.99 -10.67
N ASP A 88 24.19 -12.33 -11.30
CA ASP A 88 25.05 -11.34 -10.65
C ASP A 88 24.28 -10.03 -10.32
N GLU A 89 23.16 -9.79 -11.00
CA GLU A 89 22.24 -8.70 -10.68
C GLU A 89 21.35 -9.00 -9.47
N ARG A 90 21.48 -10.16 -8.82
CA ARG A 90 20.69 -10.50 -7.64
C ARG A 90 20.78 -9.43 -6.53
N ALA A 91 19.65 -9.12 -5.90
CA ALA A 91 19.63 -8.16 -4.79
C ALA A 91 20.29 -8.73 -3.52
N LYS A 92 21.04 -7.90 -2.79
CA LYS A 92 21.76 -8.28 -1.56
C LYS A 92 20.86 -8.89 -0.48
N HIS A 93 19.59 -8.49 -0.43
CA HIS A 93 18.65 -8.92 0.61
C HIS A 93 17.47 -9.71 0.04
N GLU A 94 17.68 -10.36 -1.10
CA GLU A 94 16.71 -11.23 -1.74
C GLU A 94 16.35 -12.41 -0.83
N ARG A 95 15.06 -12.59 -0.61
CA ARG A 95 14.52 -13.60 0.33
C ARG A 95 14.08 -14.87 -0.38
N PHE A 96 13.50 -14.71 -1.56
CA PHE A 96 13.20 -15.79 -2.48
C PHE A 96 13.13 -15.23 -3.90
N VAL A 97 13.18 -16.10 -4.89
CA VAL A 97 13.09 -15.74 -6.31
C VAL A 97 12.24 -16.75 -7.07
N PHE A 98 11.37 -16.24 -7.95
CA PHE A 98 10.73 -17.04 -8.97
C PHE A 98 11.70 -17.17 -10.16
N VAL A 99 12.12 -18.39 -10.48
CA VAL A 99 12.93 -18.69 -11.66
C VAL A 99 11.98 -19.15 -12.76
N PHE A 100 11.92 -18.43 -13.88
CA PHE A 100 11.02 -18.75 -14.98
C PHE A 100 11.73 -19.58 -16.06
N GLU A 101 10.96 -20.35 -16.83
CA GLU A 101 11.50 -21.20 -17.91
C GLU A 101 12.16 -20.39 -19.04
N ASN A 102 11.85 -19.09 -19.17
CA ASN A 102 12.47 -18.19 -20.14
C ASN A 102 13.86 -17.67 -19.72
N GLY A 103 14.39 -18.12 -18.56
CA GLY A 103 15.70 -17.73 -18.03
C GLY A 103 15.70 -16.43 -17.20
N PHE A 104 14.57 -15.73 -17.09
CA PHE A 104 14.44 -14.55 -16.24
C PHE A 104 14.01 -14.90 -14.82
N HIS A 105 14.27 -13.97 -13.92
CA HIS A 105 14.07 -14.08 -12.48
C HIS A 105 13.23 -12.92 -11.97
N LEU A 106 12.29 -13.21 -11.07
CA LEU A 106 11.61 -12.19 -10.26
C LEU A 106 11.93 -12.43 -8.78
N GLY A 107 12.93 -11.70 -8.29
CA GLY A 107 13.39 -11.71 -6.92
C GLY A 107 12.54 -10.84 -6.00
N PHE A 108 12.35 -11.27 -4.76
CA PHE A 108 11.73 -10.47 -3.70
C PHE A 108 12.79 -10.00 -2.70
N ASP A 109 13.21 -8.74 -2.81
CA ASP A 109 14.16 -8.11 -1.90
C ASP A 109 13.43 -7.60 -0.66
N CYS A 110 13.97 -7.88 0.53
CA CYS A 110 13.38 -7.32 1.76
C CYS A 110 14.42 -7.17 2.88
N PRO A 111 15.17 -6.06 2.92
CA PRO A 111 16.21 -5.83 3.90
C PRO A 111 15.73 -6.00 5.35
N ARG A 112 14.56 -5.41 5.68
CA ARG A 112 14.01 -5.40 7.05
C ARG A 112 13.15 -6.61 7.43
N LYS A 113 12.89 -7.54 6.50
CA LYS A 113 12.09 -8.77 6.73
C LYS A 113 10.69 -8.54 7.35
N PHE A 114 10.09 -7.37 7.10
CA PHE A 114 8.73 -7.06 7.55
C PHE A 114 7.65 -7.38 6.51
N ALA A 115 8.05 -7.90 5.35
CA ALA A 115 7.10 -8.43 4.40
C ALA A 115 6.39 -9.66 4.96
N LYS A 116 5.19 -9.92 4.45
CA LYS A 116 4.39 -11.10 4.75
C LYS A 116 3.97 -11.73 3.43
N ILE A 117 4.45 -12.94 3.20
CA ILE A 117 4.16 -13.76 2.04
C ILE A 117 3.32 -14.94 2.51
N LEU A 118 2.24 -15.22 1.78
CA LEU A 118 1.40 -16.38 2.03
C LEU A 118 1.10 -17.12 0.73
N TYR A 119 1.08 -18.45 0.79
CA TYR A 119 0.41 -19.27 -0.20
C TYR A 119 -1.04 -19.48 0.23
N LEU A 120 -2.01 -19.23 -0.63
CA LEU A 120 -3.44 -19.25 -0.29
C LEU A 120 -4.21 -20.08 -1.31
N GLU A 121 -5.11 -20.94 -0.84
CA GLU A 121 -6.05 -21.67 -1.71
C GLU A 121 -7.06 -20.72 -2.36
N ASP A 122 -7.59 -19.77 -1.59
CA ASP A 122 -8.49 -18.72 -2.08
C ASP A 122 -8.16 -17.35 -1.46
N TYR A 123 -7.76 -16.39 -2.30
CA TYR A 123 -7.49 -15.03 -1.86
C TYR A 123 -8.74 -14.30 -1.35
N LYS A 124 -9.94 -14.62 -1.88
CA LYS A 124 -11.19 -13.98 -1.48
C LYS A 124 -11.58 -14.38 -0.05
N ALA A 125 -11.44 -15.66 0.29
CA ALA A 125 -11.59 -16.13 1.66
C ALA A 125 -10.61 -15.42 2.61
N TYR A 126 -9.35 -15.23 2.18
CA TYR A 126 -8.36 -14.51 2.99
C TYR A 126 -8.75 -13.04 3.22
N LEU A 127 -9.21 -12.33 2.19
CA LEU A 127 -9.67 -10.93 2.29
C LEU A 127 -10.82 -10.78 3.31
N LYS A 128 -11.78 -11.72 3.29
CA LYS A 128 -12.86 -11.79 4.29
C LYS A 128 -12.32 -12.04 5.69
N LYS A 129 -11.40 -13.00 5.84
CA LYS A 129 -10.77 -13.36 7.12
C LYS A 129 -10.08 -12.18 7.80
N ILE A 130 -9.37 -11.34 7.03
CA ILE A 130 -8.68 -10.16 7.58
C ILE A 130 -9.60 -8.93 7.68
N ASN A 131 -10.87 -9.05 7.28
CA ASN A 131 -11.84 -7.97 7.24
C ASN A 131 -11.30 -6.72 6.52
N LEU A 132 -10.69 -6.92 5.35
CA LEU A 132 -10.11 -5.81 4.58
C LEU A 132 -11.22 -4.98 3.95
N GLY A 133 -11.16 -3.66 4.14
CA GLY A 133 -12.11 -2.72 3.55
C GLY A 133 -12.02 -2.66 2.03
N GLU A 134 -12.92 -1.90 1.42
CA GLU A 134 -12.87 -1.65 -0.02
C GLU A 134 -11.58 -0.89 -0.40
N ASP A 135 -11.14 -1.12 -1.63
CA ASP A 135 -9.97 -0.47 -2.18
C ASP A 135 -10.18 1.04 -2.33
N ALA A 136 -9.26 1.85 -1.81
CA ALA A 136 -9.41 3.31 -1.82
C ALA A 136 -9.48 3.93 -3.23
N LEU A 137 -8.98 3.24 -4.27
CA LEU A 137 -9.17 3.65 -5.67
C LEU A 137 -10.46 3.14 -6.29
N ARG A 138 -11.16 2.16 -5.71
CA ARG A 138 -12.40 1.61 -6.32
C ARG A 138 -13.66 1.96 -5.54
N ILE A 139 -13.55 2.26 -4.25
CA ILE A 139 -14.67 2.62 -3.37
C ILE A 139 -15.47 3.80 -3.95
N LYS A 140 -16.80 3.70 -3.88
CA LYS A 140 -17.74 4.75 -4.29
C LYS A 140 -17.96 5.76 -3.15
N VAL A 141 -18.38 6.97 -3.50
CA VAL A 141 -18.58 8.05 -2.52
C VAL A 141 -19.67 7.68 -1.50
N GLU A 142 -20.73 7.01 -1.92
CA GLU A 142 -21.83 6.57 -1.06
C GLU A 142 -21.31 5.56 -0.02
N THR A 143 -20.56 4.55 -0.46
CA THR A 143 -19.94 3.56 0.43
C THR A 143 -18.99 4.22 1.43
N PHE A 144 -18.13 5.12 0.95
CA PHE A 144 -17.19 5.85 1.80
C PHE A 144 -17.91 6.66 2.89
N LEU A 145 -18.98 7.38 2.51
CA LEU A 145 -19.78 8.16 3.45
C LEU A 145 -20.51 7.27 4.47
N ASN A 146 -21.06 6.15 4.01
CA ASN A 146 -21.72 5.17 4.87
C ASN A 146 -20.76 4.57 5.89
N GLN A 147 -19.51 4.28 5.51
CA GLN A 147 -18.49 3.80 6.43
C GLN A 147 -18.14 4.81 7.53
N MET A 148 -18.32 6.11 7.28
CA MET A 148 -18.11 7.17 8.27
C MET A 148 -19.30 7.37 9.22
N ASN A 149 -20.48 6.80 8.92
CA ASN A 149 -21.66 6.96 9.77
C ASN A 149 -21.47 6.24 11.11
N GLY A 150 -21.90 6.89 12.20
CA GLY A 150 -21.72 6.40 13.57
C GLY A 150 -20.27 6.37 14.07
N LYS A 151 -19.27 6.77 13.28
CA LYS A 151 -17.87 6.79 13.73
C LYS A 151 -17.58 8.04 14.58
N THR A 152 -16.99 7.84 15.75
CA THR A 152 -16.61 8.91 16.70
C THR A 152 -15.12 9.25 16.68
N GLY A 153 -14.32 8.47 15.95
CA GLY A 153 -12.88 8.64 15.84
C GLY A 153 -12.46 9.89 15.05
N THR A 154 -11.16 10.11 14.97
CA THR A 154 -10.58 11.18 14.14
C THR A 154 -10.60 10.78 12.66
N ILE A 155 -10.57 11.78 11.78
CA ILE A 155 -10.52 11.54 10.34
C ILE A 155 -9.27 10.74 9.94
N LYS A 156 -8.11 11.05 10.53
CA LYS A 156 -6.88 10.30 10.25
C LYS A 156 -6.98 8.84 10.71
N ALA A 157 -7.58 8.58 11.88
CA ALA A 157 -7.79 7.20 12.34
C ALA A 157 -8.66 6.40 11.36
N PHE A 158 -9.70 7.04 10.81
CA PHE A 158 -10.58 6.40 9.83
C PHE A 158 -9.86 6.06 8.52
N LEU A 159 -9.08 7.00 7.97
CA LEU A 159 -8.31 6.81 6.74
C LEU A 159 -7.24 5.70 6.88
N LEU A 160 -6.62 5.59 8.06
CA LEU A 160 -5.57 4.59 8.31
C LEU A 160 -6.11 3.19 8.59
N LYS A 161 -7.37 3.06 9.02
CA LYS A 161 -7.94 1.78 9.40
C LYS A 161 -8.28 0.96 8.15
N GLN A 162 -7.46 -0.05 7.87
CA GLN A 162 -7.57 -0.86 6.65
C GLN A 162 -8.90 -1.61 6.52
N SER A 163 -9.60 -1.89 7.62
CA SER A 163 -10.95 -2.50 7.58
C SER A 163 -12.06 -1.52 7.17
N ASN A 164 -11.82 -0.21 7.31
CA ASN A 164 -12.71 0.79 6.72
C ASN A 164 -12.31 0.95 5.25
N LEU A 165 -11.04 1.24 5.01
CA LEU A 165 -10.54 1.69 3.73
C LEU A 165 -9.16 1.11 3.47
N ALA A 166 -9.06 0.25 2.47
CA ALA A 166 -7.82 -0.44 2.15
C ALA A 166 -6.93 0.44 1.27
N GLY A 167 -5.67 0.64 1.70
CA GLY A 167 -4.64 1.24 0.86
C GLY A 167 -4.05 2.55 1.35
N VAL A 168 -4.81 3.38 2.06
CA VAL A 168 -4.29 4.63 2.61
C VAL A 168 -3.38 4.33 3.80
N GLY A 169 -2.19 4.91 3.82
CA GLY A 169 -1.27 4.92 4.95
C GLY A 169 -0.96 6.34 5.40
N ASN A 170 0.20 6.49 6.05
CA ASN A 170 0.49 7.68 6.83
C ASN A 170 0.75 8.90 5.96
N LEU A 171 1.50 8.73 4.86
CA LEU A 171 1.86 9.83 3.99
C LEU A 171 0.64 10.35 3.24
N TYR A 172 -0.11 9.46 2.59
CA TYR A 172 -1.31 9.88 1.86
C TYR A 172 -2.41 10.40 2.80
N ALA A 173 -2.55 9.87 4.03
CA ALA A 173 -3.51 10.43 5.01
C ALA A 173 -3.18 11.87 5.43
N ASP A 174 -1.90 12.18 5.67
CA ASP A 174 -1.45 13.55 5.98
C ASP A 174 -1.75 14.48 4.80
N GLU A 175 -1.39 14.07 3.58
CA GLU A 175 -1.62 14.84 2.36
C GLU A 175 -3.12 15.09 2.10
N ILE A 176 -3.98 14.10 2.31
CA ILE A 176 -5.44 14.23 2.18
C ILE A 176 -5.98 15.28 3.18
N CYS A 177 -5.54 15.21 4.43
CA CYS A 177 -5.95 16.17 5.47
C CYS A 177 -5.48 17.59 5.12
N PHE A 178 -4.25 17.71 4.62
CA PHE A 178 -3.67 18.98 4.19
C PHE A 178 -4.45 19.61 3.03
N ARG A 179 -4.65 18.88 1.93
CA ARG A 179 -5.36 19.39 0.74
C ARG A 179 -6.82 19.75 1.03
N THR A 180 -7.44 19.11 2.01
CA THR A 180 -8.81 19.46 2.45
C THR A 180 -8.89 20.55 3.51
N LYS A 181 -7.73 21.03 4.00
CA LYS A 181 -7.62 22.01 5.09
C LYS A 181 -8.31 21.53 6.38
N ILE A 182 -8.25 20.24 6.65
CA ILE A 182 -8.83 19.60 7.84
C ILE A 182 -7.69 19.09 8.70
N HIS A 183 -7.70 19.44 9.98
CA HIS A 183 -6.69 18.93 10.90
C HIS A 183 -6.87 17.41 11.08
N PRO A 184 -5.80 16.59 11.04
CA PRO A 184 -5.90 15.13 11.13
C PRO A 184 -6.62 14.60 12.38
N ALA A 185 -6.59 15.37 13.48
CA ALA A 185 -7.30 15.05 14.72
C ALA A 185 -8.81 15.40 14.72
N SER A 186 -9.34 15.96 13.64
CA SER A 186 -10.75 16.37 13.55
C SER A 186 -11.68 15.16 13.71
N LYS A 187 -12.73 15.32 14.53
CA LYS A 187 -13.72 14.29 14.84
C LYS A 187 -14.71 14.13 13.69
N ILE A 188 -14.92 12.90 13.23
CA ILE A 188 -15.84 12.57 12.13
C ILE A 188 -17.27 13.10 12.34
N PRO A 189 -17.87 13.02 13.54
CA PRO A 189 -19.22 13.55 13.78
C PRO A 189 -19.35 15.05 13.52
N LYS A 190 -18.25 15.80 13.61
CA LYS A 190 -18.21 17.26 13.46
C LYS A 190 -17.95 17.70 12.02
N LEU A 191 -17.56 16.77 11.15
CA LEU A 191 -17.40 17.01 9.73
C LEU A 191 -18.75 16.90 9.03
N LYS A 192 -19.26 18.05 8.56
CA LYS A 192 -20.44 18.11 7.68
C LYS A 192 -20.23 17.25 6.43
N ILE A 193 -21.33 16.79 5.84
CA ILE A 193 -21.33 15.92 4.65
C ILE A 193 -20.48 16.47 3.50
N ALA A 194 -20.50 17.79 3.27
CA ALA A 194 -19.69 18.45 2.26
C ALA A 194 -18.18 18.28 2.49
N LYS A 195 -17.72 18.31 3.75
CA LYS A 195 -16.31 18.07 4.10
C LYS A 195 -15.93 16.60 3.92
N ARG A 196 -16.81 15.66 4.28
CA ARG A 196 -16.60 14.22 4.05
C ARG A 196 -16.48 13.91 2.56
N LYS A 197 -17.34 14.49 1.72
CA LYS A 197 -17.23 14.44 0.26
C LYS A 197 -15.91 15.05 -0.23
N ALA A 198 -15.51 16.22 0.28
CA ALA A 198 -14.23 16.83 -0.10
C ALA A 198 -13.02 15.93 0.21
N ILE A 199 -13.03 15.24 1.35
CA ILE A 199 -12.02 14.22 1.71
C ILE A 199 -12.00 13.08 0.70
N PHE A 200 -13.17 12.53 0.35
CA PHE A 200 -13.25 11.46 -0.65
C PHE A 200 -12.63 11.87 -1.99
N HIS A 201 -13.02 13.03 -2.53
CA HIS A 201 -12.50 13.49 -3.83
C HIS A 201 -11.01 13.80 -3.77
N ALA A 202 -10.52 14.41 -2.69
CA ALA A 202 -9.10 14.65 -2.48
C ALA A 202 -8.32 13.34 -2.41
N MET A 203 -8.80 12.36 -1.65
CA MET A 203 -8.21 11.02 -1.57
C MET A 203 -8.10 10.37 -2.95
N LYS A 204 -9.20 10.32 -3.70
CA LYS A 204 -9.23 9.75 -5.05
C LYS A 204 -8.19 10.42 -5.96
N LYS A 205 -8.14 11.75 -5.96
CA LYS A 205 -7.18 12.52 -6.77
C LYS A 205 -5.73 12.25 -6.36
N ILE A 206 -5.43 12.29 -5.06
CA ILE A 206 -4.07 12.13 -4.51
C ILE A 206 -3.55 10.71 -4.78
N LEU A 207 -4.37 9.69 -4.53
CA LEU A 207 -3.97 8.30 -4.78
C LEU A 207 -3.81 8.02 -6.28
N GLN A 208 -4.72 8.53 -7.11
CA GLN A 208 -4.60 8.39 -8.57
C GLN A 208 -3.33 9.09 -9.09
N TYR A 209 -3.03 10.29 -8.59
CA TYR A 209 -1.82 11.02 -8.93
C TYR A 209 -0.54 10.20 -8.66
N GLY A 210 -0.52 9.48 -7.53
CA GLY A 210 0.60 8.61 -7.19
C GLY A 210 0.69 7.38 -8.09
N VAL A 211 -0.45 6.79 -8.45
CA VAL A 211 -0.51 5.68 -9.40
C VAL A 211 -0.01 6.09 -10.78
N ASP A 212 -0.45 7.25 -11.28
CA ASP A 212 -0.08 7.74 -12.61
C ASP A 212 1.44 8.04 -12.74
N ARG A 213 2.14 8.12 -11.60
CA ARG A 213 3.59 8.38 -11.52
C ARG A 213 4.38 7.18 -11.01
N ASN A 214 3.75 6.00 -10.94
CA ASN A 214 4.38 4.77 -10.44
C ASN A 214 5.01 4.96 -9.05
N ALA A 215 4.40 5.81 -8.22
CA ALA A 215 4.93 6.23 -6.92
C ALA A 215 6.41 6.69 -6.94
N THR A 216 6.89 7.24 -8.05
CA THR A 216 8.24 7.78 -8.17
C THR A 216 8.29 9.14 -7.48
N TYR A 217 8.70 9.16 -6.21
CA TYR A 217 8.64 10.32 -5.32
C TYR A 217 9.26 11.60 -5.91
N GLY A 218 10.30 11.50 -6.74
CA GLY A 218 10.92 12.65 -7.41
C GLY A 218 10.03 13.35 -8.45
N ASN A 219 8.96 12.71 -8.90
CA ASN A 219 8.01 13.26 -9.88
C ASN A 219 6.79 13.93 -9.23
N TYR A 220 6.77 14.03 -7.91
CA TYR A 220 5.68 14.67 -7.17
C TYR A 220 5.93 16.17 -7.04
N PRO A 221 4.86 16.98 -6.95
CA PRO A 221 4.97 18.42 -6.80
C PRO A 221 5.65 18.79 -5.48
N ASP A 222 6.53 19.79 -5.54
CA ASP A 222 7.30 20.28 -4.40
C ASP A 222 6.43 20.80 -3.25
N ASP A 223 5.14 21.09 -3.49
CA ASP A 223 4.20 21.58 -2.48
C ASP A 223 3.46 20.47 -1.71
N TRP A 224 3.83 19.20 -1.93
CA TRP A 224 3.30 18.08 -1.15
C TRP A 224 3.83 18.07 0.27
N LEU A 225 2.95 17.79 1.23
CA LEU A 225 3.25 17.91 2.67
C LEU A 225 4.39 16.98 3.12
N TRP A 226 4.62 15.87 2.42
CA TRP A 226 5.70 14.95 2.79
C TRP A 226 7.11 15.53 2.64
N HIS A 227 7.28 16.65 1.91
CA HIS A 227 8.54 17.38 1.79
C HIS A 227 8.76 18.28 3.01
N PHE A 228 7.72 18.51 3.81
CA PHE A 228 7.69 19.41 4.97
C PHE A 228 7.37 18.60 6.23
N ARG A 229 8.36 17.85 6.73
CA ARG A 229 8.23 16.98 7.91
C ARG A 229 9.17 17.37 9.06
N ASN A 230 9.52 18.65 9.11
CA ASN A 230 10.26 19.26 10.20
C ASN A 230 9.33 20.21 10.95
N GLU A 231 9.11 19.94 12.24
CA GLU A 231 8.25 20.76 13.09
C GLU A 231 8.83 22.16 13.27
N GLY A 232 7.98 23.19 13.26
CA GLY A 232 8.38 24.59 13.42
C GLY A 232 8.81 25.29 12.13
N GLU A 233 9.04 24.57 11.04
CA GLU A 233 9.36 25.17 9.74
C GLU A 233 8.11 25.72 9.02
N LYS A 234 8.35 26.58 8.01
CA LYS A 234 7.26 27.09 7.15
C LYS A 234 6.64 25.94 6.35
N GLY A 235 5.31 25.94 6.27
CA GLY A 235 4.58 24.97 5.47
C GLY A 235 4.72 25.20 3.96
N PRO A 236 4.12 24.32 3.14
CA PRO A 236 4.14 24.43 1.68
C PRO A 236 3.76 25.82 1.19
N LYS A 237 4.51 26.33 0.20
CA LYS A 237 4.34 27.70 -0.36
C LYS A 237 4.51 28.81 0.68
N GLY A 238 5.26 28.56 1.76
CA GLY A 238 5.52 29.52 2.83
C GLY A 238 4.33 29.81 3.74
N LYS A 239 3.27 28.99 3.69
CA LYS A 239 2.03 29.22 4.46
C LYS A 239 2.01 28.40 5.74
N GLY A 240 1.69 29.06 6.85
CA GLY A 240 1.56 28.42 8.16
C GLY A 240 2.87 27.81 8.66
N ILE A 241 2.77 27.07 9.75
CA ILE A 241 3.90 26.38 10.40
C ILE A 241 3.61 24.89 10.46
N ILE A 242 4.63 24.06 10.23
CA ILE A 242 4.52 22.61 10.36
C ILE A 242 4.35 22.24 11.83
N GLY A 243 3.19 21.70 12.15
CA GLY A 243 2.90 21.04 13.42
C GLY A 243 3.13 19.54 13.31
N ARG A 244 3.49 18.92 14.44
CA ARG A 244 3.69 17.48 14.56
C ARG A 244 2.92 16.96 15.77
N ALA A 245 2.16 15.88 15.58
CA ALA A 245 1.47 15.22 16.69
C ALA A 245 1.33 13.72 16.48
N THR A 246 1.15 12.99 17.58
CA THR A 246 0.77 11.58 17.53
C THR A 246 -0.75 11.47 17.44
N ILE A 247 -1.26 11.04 16.28
CA ILE A 247 -2.70 10.87 16.04
C ILE A 247 -2.93 9.44 15.57
N ALA A 248 -3.83 8.72 16.24
CA ALA A 248 -4.10 7.30 15.98
C ALA A 248 -2.82 6.43 16.04
N GLY A 249 -1.90 6.73 16.98
CA GLY A 249 -0.65 5.99 17.16
C GLY A 249 0.36 6.16 16.03
N ARG A 250 0.26 7.25 15.25
CA ARG A 250 1.18 7.57 14.16
C ARG A 250 1.61 9.03 14.24
N THR A 251 2.90 9.27 13.98
CA THR A 251 3.42 10.62 13.76
C THR A 251 2.73 11.24 12.56
N SER A 252 2.09 12.37 12.80
CA SER A 252 1.26 13.10 11.85
C SER A 252 1.79 14.49 11.71
N TYR A 253 1.93 14.92 10.46
CA TYR A 253 2.30 16.30 10.15
C TYR A 253 1.09 17.03 9.60
N PHE A 254 1.00 18.31 9.91
CA PHE A 254 -0.06 19.20 9.48
C PHE A 254 0.47 20.63 9.48
N VAL A 255 -0.28 21.54 8.89
CA VAL A 255 0.09 22.95 8.79
C VAL A 255 -0.85 23.79 9.66
N GLU A 256 -0.30 24.32 10.74
CA GLU A 256 -0.97 25.26 11.64
C GLU A 256 -1.35 26.55 10.92
N GLY A 257 -2.51 27.11 11.27
CA GLY A 257 -3.09 28.25 10.56
C GLY A 257 -3.70 27.92 9.19
N VAL A 258 -3.47 26.72 8.64
CA VAL A 258 -4.06 26.26 7.37
C VAL A 258 -5.13 25.19 7.59
N GLN A 259 -4.87 24.21 8.46
CA GLN A 259 -5.79 23.10 8.71
C GLN A 259 -6.66 23.36 9.95
N LYS A 260 -7.99 23.42 9.75
CA LYS A 260 -8.94 23.66 10.85
C LYS A 260 -9.24 22.37 11.62
N LEU A 261 -9.19 22.44 12.95
CA LEU A 261 -9.61 21.37 13.86
C LEU A 261 -11.12 21.44 14.14
N TRP A 262 -11.79 20.29 14.09
CA TRP A 262 -13.22 20.14 14.38
C TRP A 262 -13.40 19.15 15.53
N LEU A 263 -13.87 19.61 16.71
CA LEU A 263 -14.03 18.81 17.93
C LEU A 263 -15.49 18.66 18.38
#